data_AF-A0A958TNB1-F1
#
_entry.id   AF-A0A958TNB1-F1
#
_cell.length_a   1.000
_cell.length_b   1.000
_cell.length_c   1.000
_cell.angle_alpha   90.00
_cell.angle_beta   90.00
_cell.angle_gamma   90.00
#
_symmetry.space_group_name_H-M   'P 1'
#
loop_
_entity.id
_entity.type
_entity.pdbx_description
1 polymer ?
#
loop_
_entity_poly.entity_id
_entity_poly.type
_entity_poly.pdbx_seq_one_letter_code
_entity_poly.pdbx_strand_id
1 'polypeptide(L)'
;EWMDCGNKAVTVETNTRMLGFLQADGDEQMIASSVKLDNSKIIEPCYIGENVMINNSTIGPNVSIGSNCILSDVTVKNSLIQNHNTIKNANLDQAMIGNHVHYDGNFKTISIGDYSVLE
;
A
#
# COMPACT_ATOMS: atom_id res chain seq x y z
N GLU A 1 -10.43 10.32 -19.12
CA GLU A 1 -10.86 8.93 -19.36
C GLU A 1 -11.72 8.50 -18.17
N TRP A 2 -12.85 7.83 -18.39
CA TRP A 2 -13.64 7.27 -17.29
C TRP A 2 -13.00 5.95 -16.86
N MET A 3 -12.63 5.82 -15.58
CA MET A 3 -12.01 4.61 -15.04
C MET A 3 -13.06 3.82 -14.26
N ASP A 4 -13.39 2.61 -14.72
CA ASP A 4 -14.36 1.71 -14.06
C ASP A 4 -13.63 0.76 -13.10
N CYS A 5 -13.92 0.84 -11.80
CA CYS A 5 -13.29 0.01 -10.77
C CYS A 5 -14.05 -1.31 -10.51
N GLY A 6 -14.55 -1.97 -11.56
CA GLY A 6 -15.38 -3.17 -11.45
C GLY A 6 -14.66 -4.47 -11.03
N ASN A 7 -13.31 -4.53 -11.05
CA ASN A 7 -12.54 -5.68 -10.57
C ASN A 7 -11.14 -5.29 -10.06
N LYS A 8 -10.52 -6.18 -9.25
CA LYS A 8 -9.20 -5.98 -8.60
C LYS A 8 -8.11 -5.46 -9.54
N ALA A 9 -7.96 -6.11 -10.70
CA ALA A 9 -6.89 -5.78 -11.64
C ALA A 9 -7.04 -4.34 -12.15
N VAL A 10 -8.26 -3.95 -12.52
CA VAL A 10 -8.55 -2.60 -12.99
C VAL A 10 -8.43 -1.57 -11.86
N THR A 11 -8.78 -1.92 -10.62
CA THR A 11 -8.59 -1.03 -9.46
C THR A 11 -7.10 -0.75 -9.21
N VAL A 12 -6.23 -1.76 -9.26
CA VAL A 12 -4.79 -1.59 -9.10
C VAL A 12 -4.17 -0.78 -10.23
N GLU A 13 -4.63 -1.01 -11.46
CA GLU A 13 -4.22 -0.21 -12.62
C GLU A 13 -4.65 1.26 -12.48
N THR A 14 -5.90 1.48 -12.07
CA THR A 14 -6.45 2.81 -11.83
C THR A 14 -5.66 3.54 -10.75
N ASN A 15 -5.29 2.87 -9.66
CA ASN A 15 -4.42 3.42 -8.62
C ASN A 15 -3.07 3.88 -9.21
N THR A 16 -2.45 3.05 -10.05
CA THR A 16 -1.17 3.37 -10.69
C THR A 16 -1.29 4.64 -11.56
N ARG A 17 -2.33 4.73 -12.39
CA ARG A 17 -2.58 5.91 -13.23
C ARG A 17 -2.83 7.17 -12.38
N MET A 18 -3.64 7.04 -11.33
CA MET A 18 -3.99 8.14 -10.43
C MET A 18 -2.78 8.69 -9.68
N LEU A 19 -1.91 7.83 -9.16
CA LEU A 19 -0.64 8.22 -8.53
C LEU A 19 0.28 8.97 -9.51
N GLY A 20 0.30 8.56 -10.79
CA GLY A 20 1.04 9.26 -11.83
C GLY A 20 0.50 10.67 -12.10
N PHE A 21 -0.83 10.84 -12.12
CA PHE A 21 -1.45 12.17 -12.26
C PHE A 21 -1.16 13.07 -11.06
N LEU A 22 -1.35 12.56 -9.83
CA LEU A 22 -1.07 13.34 -8.62
C LEU A 22 0.40 13.78 -8.53
N GLN A 23 1.34 12.91 -8.91
CA GLN A 23 2.75 13.27 -8.94
C GLN A 23 3.05 14.34 -10.01
N ALA A 24 2.38 14.28 -11.16
CA ALA A 24 2.56 15.24 -12.24
C ALA A 24 1.94 16.62 -11.91
N ASP A 25 0.79 16.65 -11.24
CA ASP A 25 0.11 17.88 -10.84
C ASP A 25 0.88 18.60 -9.71
N GLY A 26 1.47 17.84 -8.77
CA GLY A 26 2.35 18.38 -7.73
C GLY A 26 1.66 19.21 -6.63
N ASP A 27 0.33 19.36 -6.71
CA ASP A 27 -0.47 20.15 -5.77
C ASP A 27 -0.86 19.38 -4.48
N GLU A 28 -0.76 18.04 -4.50
CA GLU A 28 -1.08 17.20 -3.35
C GLU A 28 0.18 16.63 -2.67
N GLN A 29 0.19 16.66 -1.34
CA GLN A 29 1.21 15.98 -0.55
C GLN A 29 0.98 14.47 -0.60
N MET A 30 1.77 13.78 -1.44
CA MET A 30 1.68 12.34 -1.65
C MET A 30 2.10 11.51 -0.43
N ILE A 31 3.06 11.99 0.35
CA ILE A 31 3.60 11.28 1.53
C ILE A 31 3.41 12.19 2.73
N ALA A 32 2.57 11.78 3.68
CA ALA A 32 2.29 12.54 4.89
C ALA A 32 3.58 12.78 5.70
N SER A 33 3.67 13.95 6.35
CA SER A 33 4.84 14.33 7.15
C SER A 33 4.99 13.50 8.44
N SER A 34 3.92 12.82 8.87
CA SER A 34 3.91 11.92 10.03
C SER A 34 4.43 10.51 9.72
N VAL A 35 4.78 10.21 8.47
CA VAL A 35 5.36 8.93 8.08
C VAL A 35 6.72 8.75 8.73
N LYS A 36 6.92 7.59 9.37
CA LYS A 36 8.18 7.21 9.99
C LYS A 36 8.85 6.12 9.16
N LEU A 37 10.06 6.41 8.69
CA LEU A 37 10.91 5.48 7.95
C LEU A 37 12.10 5.08 8.82
N ASP A 38 12.26 3.78 9.04
CA ASP A 38 13.45 3.20 9.67
C ASP A 38 14.06 2.16 8.74
N ASN A 39 15.32 2.34 8.36
CA ASN A 39 16.04 1.47 7.42
C ASN A 39 15.19 1.06 6.19
N SER A 40 14.48 2.03 5.61
CA SER A 40 13.45 1.78 4.60
C SER A 40 13.58 2.73 3.42
N LYS A 41 13.07 2.29 2.27
CA LYS A 41 13.09 3.07 1.02
C LYS A 41 11.68 3.19 0.43
N ILE A 42 11.37 4.39 -0.04
CA ILE A 42 10.20 4.62 -0.88
C ILE A 42 10.68 4.82 -2.32
N ILE A 43 10.00 4.18 -3.26
CA ILE A 43 10.20 4.28 -4.70
C ILE A 43 8.96 4.93 -5.28
N GLU A 44 9.10 6.14 -5.80
CA GLU A 44 7.97 6.89 -6.36
C GLU A 44 7.41 6.27 -7.66
N PRO A 45 6.14 6.54 -8.00
CA PRO A 45 5.17 7.27 -7.20
C PRO A 45 4.58 6.40 -6.08
N CYS A 46 4.34 7.00 -4.92
CA CYS A 46 3.64 6.37 -3.81
C CYS A 46 2.74 7.39 -3.10
N TYR A 47 1.56 6.95 -2.67
CA TYR A 47 0.76 7.68 -1.71
C TYR A 47 0.86 7.02 -0.34
N ILE A 48 1.15 7.78 0.71
CA ILE A 48 1.28 7.26 2.07
C ILE A 48 0.59 8.23 3.04
N GLY A 49 -0.48 7.75 3.66
CA GLY A 49 -1.30 8.47 4.63
C GLY A 49 -0.60 8.71 5.97
N GLU A 50 -1.35 9.29 6.91
CA GLU A 50 -0.81 9.73 8.19
C GLU A 50 -0.45 8.57 9.13
N ASN A 51 0.55 8.80 9.99
CA ASN A 51 0.96 7.88 11.07
C ASN A 51 1.35 6.49 10.58
N VAL A 52 1.81 6.37 9.32
CA VAL A 52 2.35 5.12 8.78
C VAL A 52 3.78 4.93 9.29
N MET A 53 4.09 3.72 9.75
CA MET A 53 5.43 3.32 10.17
C MET A 53 5.95 2.24 9.24
N ILE A 54 7.13 2.43 8.67
CA ILE A 54 7.76 1.54 7.70
C ILE A 54 9.17 1.22 8.21
N ASN A 55 9.43 -0.05 8.50
CA ASN A 55 10.69 -0.52 9.08
C ASN A 55 11.30 -1.62 8.21
N ASN A 56 12.60 -1.56 7.92
CA ASN A 56 13.33 -2.55 7.11
C ASN A 56 12.63 -2.92 5.78
N SER A 57 12.00 -1.95 5.11
CA SER A 57 11.06 -2.24 4.03
C SER A 57 11.31 -1.40 2.78
N THR A 58 10.87 -1.93 1.65
CA THR A 58 10.84 -1.20 0.37
C THR A 58 9.40 -1.03 -0.10
N ILE A 59 8.95 0.21 -0.25
CA ILE A 59 7.61 0.56 -0.69
C ILE A 59 7.69 1.22 -2.06
N GLY A 60 6.99 0.68 -3.04
CA GLY A 60 6.88 1.23 -4.38
C GLY A 60 7.62 0.43 -5.47
N PRO A 61 7.43 0.82 -6.75
CA PRO A 61 6.58 1.92 -7.20
C PRO A 61 5.07 1.58 -7.16
N ASN A 62 4.24 2.60 -7.35
CA ASN A 62 2.78 2.52 -7.54
C ASN A 62 2.05 1.94 -6.32
N VAL A 63 2.41 2.38 -5.12
CA VAL A 63 1.80 1.90 -3.88
C VAL A 63 1.00 3.00 -3.21
N SER A 64 -0.20 2.66 -2.77
CA SER A 64 -1.02 3.51 -1.91
C SER A 64 -1.18 2.85 -0.54
N ILE A 65 -0.83 3.56 0.52
CA ILE A 65 -0.96 3.11 1.91
C ILE A 65 -1.84 4.09 2.67
N GLY A 66 -2.94 3.60 3.24
CA GLY A 66 -3.83 4.36 4.12
C GLY A 66 -3.20 4.64 5.49
N SER A 67 -3.86 5.50 6.27
CA SER A 67 -3.36 5.96 7.55
C SER A 67 -3.26 4.85 8.60
N ASN A 68 -2.40 5.07 9.60
CA ASN A 68 -2.23 4.20 10.77
C ASN A 68 -1.77 2.77 10.45
N CYS A 69 -0.97 2.59 9.40
CA CYS A 69 -0.42 1.29 9.04
C CYS A 69 0.99 1.06 9.60
N ILE A 70 1.31 -0.20 9.90
CA ILE A 70 2.64 -0.62 10.34
C ILE A 70 3.14 -1.70 9.39
N LEU A 71 4.22 -1.40 8.67
CA LEU A 71 4.88 -2.30 7.73
C LEU A 71 6.29 -2.61 8.23
N SER A 72 6.63 -3.89 8.37
CA SER A 72 7.95 -4.33 8.86
C SER A 72 8.49 -5.50 8.05
N ASP A 73 9.73 -5.39 7.58
CA ASP A 73 10.39 -6.45 6.80
C ASP A 73 9.55 -6.84 5.56
N VAL A 74 9.04 -5.84 4.83
CA VAL A 74 8.20 -6.04 3.65
C VAL A 74 8.76 -5.41 2.38
N THR A 75 8.41 -5.99 1.24
CA THR A 75 8.54 -5.36 -0.08
C THR A 75 7.16 -5.24 -0.69
N VAL A 76 6.76 -4.04 -1.11
CA VAL A 76 5.41 -3.78 -1.66
C VAL A 76 5.54 -2.98 -2.96
N LYS A 77 4.89 -3.42 -4.04
CA LYS A 77 4.80 -2.67 -5.31
C LYS A 77 3.44 -2.86 -5.98
N ASN A 78 3.01 -1.92 -6.81
CA ASN A 78 1.74 -1.98 -7.56
C ASN A 78 0.54 -2.37 -6.68
N SER A 79 0.44 -1.84 -5.47
CA SER A 79 -0.48 -2.38 -4.47
C SER A 79 -1.24 -1.27 -3.75
N LEU A 80 -2.42 -1.62 -3.24
CA LEU A 80 -3.29 -0.71 -2.50
C LEU A 80 -3.56 -1.30 -1.12
N ILE A 81 -3.11 -0.61 -0.08
CA ILE A 81 -3.25 -1.00 1.32
C ILE A 81 -4.11 0.08 1.98
N GLN A 82 -5.28 -0.29 2.48
CA GLN A 82 -6.18 0.64 3.17
C GLN A 82 -5.69 0.92 4.60
N ASN A 83 -6.55 1.41 5.50
CA ASN A 83 -6.14 1.95 6.79
C ASN A 83 -5.98 0.87 7.88
N HIS A 84 -5.24 1.21 8.94
CA HIS A 84 -5.14 0.42 10.17
C HIS A 84 -4.59 -1.00 9.99
N ASN A 85 -3.66 -1.20 9.06
CA ASN A 85 -3.08 -2.51 8.78
C ASN A 85 -1.77 -2.75 9.54
N THR A 86 -1.48 -4.01 9.86
CA THR A 86 -0.16 -4.46 10.31
C THR A 86 0.30 -5.57 9.39
N ILE A 87 1.37 -5.32 8.63
CA ILE A 87 1.90 -6.25 7.62
C ILE A 87 3.37 -6.50 7.93
N LYS A 88 3.74 -7.78 8.04
CA LYS A 88 5.10 -8.21 8.36
C LYS A 88 5.58 -9.31 7.44
N ASN A 89 6.89 -9.36 7.20
CA ASN A 89 7.56 -10.48 6.55
C ASN A 89 6.94 -10.87 5.18
N ALA A 90 6.63 -9.88 4.35
CA ALA A 90 5.77 -10.04 3.18
C ALA A 90 6.40 -9.49 1.90
N ASN A 91 6.16 -10.16 0.77
CA ASN A 91 6.41 -9.60 -0.56
C ASN A 91 5.06 -9.47 -1.29
N LEU A 92 4.64 -8.25 -1.56
CA LEU A 92 3.33 -7.93 -2.12
C LEU A 92 3.47 -7.25 -3.48
N ASP A 93 2.86 -7.85 -4.50
CA ASP A 93 2.74 -7.32 -5.86
C ASP A 93 1.29 -7.45 -6.31
N GLN A 94 0.72 -6.39 -6.89
CA GLN A 94 -0.70 -6.35 -7.28
C GLN A 94 -1.65 -6.75 -6.13
N ALA A 95 -1.28 -6.38 -4.90
CA ALA A 95 -2.06 -6.68 -3.71
C ALA A 95 -3.10 -5.59 -3.45
N MET A 96 -4.26 -6.02 -2.95
CA MET A 96 -5.29 -5.13 -2.46
C MET A 96 -5.64 -5.58 -1.04
N ILE A 97 -5.24 -4.79 -0.05
CA ILE A 97 -5.40 -5.08 1.38
C ILE A 97 -6.45 -4.12 1.94
N GLY A 98 -7.53 -4.69 2.51
CA GLY A 98 -8.60 -3.96 3.16
C GLY A 98 -8.17 -3.27 4.46
N ASN A 99 -9.13 -2.80 5.25
CA ASN A 99 -8.83 -2.15 6.54
C ASN A 99 -8.65 -3.21 7.65
N HIS A 100 -7.88 -2.86 8.69
CA HIS A 100 -7.73 -3.69 9.92
C HIS A 100 -7.18 -5.11 9.70
N VAL A 101 -6.38 -5.32 8.65
CA VAL A 101 -5.72 -6.58 8.34
C VAL A 101 -4.47 -6.75 9.19
N HIS A 102 -4.30 -7.95 9.74
CA HIS A 102 -3.04 -8.41 10.32
C HIS A 102 -2.48 -9.53 9.44
N TYR A 103 -1.34 -9.27 8.81
CA TYR A 103 -0.67 -10.21 7.93
C TYR A 103 0.78 -10.40 8.35
N ASP A 104 1.20 -11.66 8.52
CA ASP A 104 2.60 -12.03 8.76
C ASP A 104 2.97 -13.20 7.84
N GLY A 105 3.81 -12.94 6.84
CA GLY A 105 4.18 -13.93 5.83
C GLY A 105 5.03 -15.09 6.35
N ASN A 106 5.57 -15.01 7.57
CA ASN A 106 6.29 -16.11 8.20
C ASN A 106 5.35 -17.11 8.94
N PHE A 107 4.08 -16.77 9.17
CA PHE A 107 3.17 -17.59 9.99
C PHE A 107 2.03 -18.24 9.20
N LYS A 108 1.49 -19.34 9.75
CA LYS A 108 0.37 -20.13 9.20
C LYS A 108 -1.02 -19.49 9.38
N THR A 109 -1.11 -18.30 9.95
CA THR A 109 -2.39 -17.65 10.30
C THR A 109 -2.50 -16.31 9.61
N ILE A 110 -3.56 -16.16 8.82
CA ILE A 110 -3.81 -14.99 7.98
C ILE A 110 -5.24 -14.51 8.31
N SER A 111 -5.40 -13.24 8.68
CA SER A 111 -6.70 -12.60 8.94
C SER A 111 -6.93 -11.51 7.91
N ILE A 112 -7.65 -11.83 6.82
CA ILE A 112 -7.91 -10.89 5.70
C ILE A 112 -9.37 -10.44 5.74
N GLY A 113 -9.60 -9.14 5.52
CA GLY A 113 -10.91 -8.50 5.59
C GLY A 113 -11.81 -8.73 4.36
N ASP A 114 -12.85 -7.92 4.25
CA ASP A 114 -13.93 -8.11 3.27
C ASP A 114 -13.45 -8.14 1.80
N TYR A 115 -14.10 -8.99 1.00
CA TYR A 115 -13.84 -9.23 -0.44
C TYR A 115 -12.46 -9.80 -0.79
N SER A 116 -11.78 -10.42 0.18
CA SER A 116 -10.45 -11.01 -0.03
C SER A 116 -10.51 -12.37 -0.71
N VAL A 117 -9.73 -12.53 -1.78
CA VAL A 117 -9.49 -13.80 -2.46
C VAL A 117 -8.00 -14.11 -2.36
N LEU A 118 -7.65 -15.31 -1.88
CA LEU A 118 -6.28 -15.84 -1.86
C LEU A 118 -6.13 -16.80 -3.04
N GLU A 119 -5.38 -16.41 -4.06
CA GLU A 119 -5.03 -17.23 -5.24
C GLU A 119 -3.52 -17.46 -5.31
#